data_AF-A0A1B8P676-F1
#
_entry.id   AF-A0A1B8P676-F1
#
_cell.length_a   1.000
_cell.length_b   1.000
_cell.length_c   1.000
_cell.angle_alpha   90.00
_cell.angle_beta   90.00
_cell.angle_gamma   90.00
#
_symmetry.space_group_name_H-M   'P 1'
#
loop_
_entity.id
_entity.type
_entity.pdbx_description
1 polymer ?
#
loop_
_entity_poly.entity_id
_entity_poly.type
_entity_poly.pdbx_seq_one_letter_code
_entity_poly.pdbx_strand_id
1 'polypeptide(L)'
;MLFNLPAGDWGAGERGIACHPDRVEEFRAGVDRAIEYAKVLGNTQVNCLAGIQPEGVSDDEARKSLVDNLRFAAEKLEAAGILLIAEPINTRDIPGFFLNRTEQALAIFDEVGSQNLKLQYDIYHMQIMEGDLAPTIEKHLGRIAHVQLADNPVVTSRARARSTIPSCSVISIAWAMTAGSAASTSRPGLRRKGWAGWMACAET
;
A
#
# COMPACT_ATOMS: atom_id res chain seq x y z
N MET A 1 -7.07 -10.67 -8.41
CA MET A 1 -5.85 -11.03 -7.65
C MET A 1 -4.97 -9.79 -7.59
N LEU A 2 -4.21 -9.55 -6.52
CA LEU A 2 -3.20 -8.49 -6.45
C LEU A 2 -1.85 -9.18 -6.23
N PHE A 3 -0.79 -8.72 -6.89
CA PHE A 3 0.56 -9.23 -6.68
C PHE A 3 1.56 -8.08 -6.67
N ASN A 4 2.76 -8.36 -6.18
CA ASN A 4 3.81 -7.37 -5.99
C ASN A 4 4.74 -7.31 -7.22
N LEU A 5 5.28 -6.13 -7.50
CA LEU A 5 6.54 -5.98 -8.19
C LEU A 5 7.62 -6.84 -7.53
N PRO A 6 8.68 -7.23 -8.25
CA PRO A 6 9.70 -8.13 -7.73
C PRO A 6 10.25 -7.68 -6.37
N ALA A 7 10.29 -8.64 -5.45
CA ALA A 7 10.61 -8.41 -4.04
C ALA A 7 12.07 -8.71 -3.70
N GLY A 8 12.91 -9.02 -4.70
CA GLY A 8 14.25 -9.55 -4.50
C GLY A 8 14.24 -11.02 -4.06
N ASP A 9 15.28 -11.43 -3.32
CA ASP A 9 15.41 -12.73 -2.70
C ASP A 9 14.60 -12.81 -1.40
N TRP A 10 13.36 -13.27 -1.53
CA TRP A 10 12.46 -13.48 -0.40
C TRP A 10 13.03 -14.44 0.65
N GLY A 11 13.79 -15.45 0.21
CA GLY A 11 14.39 -16.48 1.05
C GLY A 11 15.56 -15.95 1.88
N ALA A 12 16.29 -14.97 1.36
CA ALA A 12 17.31 -14.22 2.08
C ALA A 12 16.75 -13.13 3.01
N GLY A 13 15.42 -12.94 3.04
CA GLY A 13 14.75 -11.99 3.92
C GLY A 13 14.40 -10.65 3.27
N GLU A 14 14.63 -10.49 1.96
CA GLU A 14 14.26 -9.27 1.25
C GLU A 14 12.75 -9.13 1.12
N ARG A 15 12.28 -7.88 1.09
CA ARG A 15 10.85 -7.53 1.10
C ARG A 15 10.55 -6.41 0.11
N GLY A 16 11.18 -6.44 -1.07
CA GLY A 16 11.19 -5.30 -1.98
C GLY A 16 12.59 -4.73 -2.15
N ILE A 17 12.84 -4.17 -3.32
CA ILE A 17 14.16 -3.62 -3.72
C ILE A 17 14.04 -2.20 -4.29
N ALA A 18 12.88 -1.57 -4.18
CA ALA A 18 12.61 -0.28 -4.82
C ALA A 18 13.44 0.86 -4.22
N CYS A 19 13.79 0.80 -2.92
CA CYS A 19 14.67 1.75 -2.26
C CYS A 19 16.18 1.40 -2.36
N HIS A 20 16.56 0.36 -3.10
CA HIS A 20 17.96 -0.08 -3.19
C HIS A 20 18.69 0.61 -4.36
N PRO A 21 19.65 1.52 -4.12
CA PRO A 21 20.34 2.26 -5.18
C PRO A 21 21.11 1.35 -6.15
N ASP A 22 21.70 0.26 -5.64
CA ASP A 22 22.53 -0.64 -6.44
C ASP A 22 21.72 -1.66 -7.26
N ARG A 23 20.39 -1.63 -7.17
CA ARG A 23 19.49 -2.61 -7.82
C ARG A 23 18.41 -1.99 -8.70
N VAL A 24 18.62 -0.73 -9.12
CA VAL A 24 17.69 0.00 -9.99
C VAL A 24 17.37 -0.76 -11.28
N GLU A 25 18.38 -1.29 -11.98
CA GLU A 25 18.15 -2.00 -13.24
C GLU A 25 17.36 -3.30 -13.05
N GLU A 26 17.59 -4.01 -11.94
CA GLU A 26 16.83 -5.21 -11.61
C GLU A 26 15.37 -4.88 -11.31
N PHE A 27 15.12 -3.82 -10.54
CA PHE A 27 13.78 -3.32 -10.27
C PHE A 27 13.05 -2.98 -11.59
N ARG A 28 13.69 -2.23 -12.48
CA ARG A 28 13.12 -1.80 -13.76
C ARG A 28 12.79 -2.97 -14.70
N ALA A 29 13.72 -3.92 -14.86
CA ALA A 29 13.45 -5.15 -15.61
C ALA A 29 12.33 -5.99 -14.95
N GLY A 30 12.16 -5.84 -13.64
CA GLY A 30 11.07 -6.40 -12.89
C GLY A 30 9.69 -5.81 -13.18
N VAL A 31 9.63 -4.49 -13.38
CA VAL A 31 8.40 -3.78 -13.78
C VAL A 31 7.91 -4.29 -15.13
N ASP A 32 8.80 -4.42 -16.12
CA ASP A 32 8.43 -4.92 -17.45
C ASP A 32 7.84 -6.35 -17.36
N ARG A 33 8.48 -7.24 -16.58
CA ARG A 33 7.95 -8.60 -16.31
C ARG A 33 6.61 -8.59 -15.59
N ALA A 34 6.43 -7.70 -14.61
CA ALA A 34 5.16 -7.58 -13.90
C ALA A 34 4.02 -7.13 -14.83
N ILE A 35 4.30 -6.26 -15.81
CA ILE A 35 3.31 -5.87 -16.84
C ILE A 35 2.89 -7.08 -17.68
N GLU A 36 3.83 -7.93 -18.09
CA GLU A 36 3.54 -9.15 -18.84
C GLU A 36 2.61 -10.07 -18.03
N TYR A 37 2.95 -10.34 -16.77
CA TYR A 37 2.10 -11.15 -15.89
C TYR A 37 0.74 -10.53 -15.65
N ALA A 38 0.67 -9.22 -15.41
CA ALA A 38 -0.58 -8.52 -15.15
C ALA A 38 -1.53 -8.63 -16.35
N LYS A 39 -1.02 -8.53 -17.59
CA LYS A 39 -1.81 -8.72 -18.81
C LYS A 39 -2.34 -10.13 -18.95
N VAL A 40 -1.54 -11.15 -18.65
CA VAL A 40 -1.95 -12.55 -18.69
C VAL A 40 -3.01 -12.86 -17.63
N LEU A 41 -2.83 -12.33 -16.42
CA LEU A 41 -3.72 -12.58 -15.27
C LEU A 41 -4.98 -11.69 -15.27
N GLY A 42 -5.04 -10.67 -16.13
CA GLY A 42 -6.12 -9.69 -16.16
C GLY A 42 -6.11 -8.72 -14.96
N ASN A 43 -4.94 -8.50 -14.36
CA ASN A 43 -4.76 -7.57 -13.26
C ASN A 43 -4.76 -6.12 -13.72
N THR A 44 -5.52 -5.27 -13.04
CA THR A 44 -5.54 -3.82 -13.26
C THR A 44 -4.74 -3.03 -12.22
N GLN A 45 -4.19 -3.71 -11.22
CA GLN A 45 -3.35 -3.11 -10.17
C GLN A 45 -2.17 -4.03 -9.82
N VAL A 46 -1.05 -3.42 -9.48
CA VAL A 46 0.17 -4.09 -8.99
C VAL A 46 0.76 -3.28 -7.83
N ASN A 47 1.19 -3.97 -6.78
CA ASN A 47 1.77 -3.34 -5.59
C ASN A 47 3.30 -3.23 -5.67
N CYS A 48 3.89 -2.13 -5.22
CA CYS A 48 5.32 -1.96 -5.06
C CYS A 48 5.69 -1.96 -3.59
N LEU A 49 6.46 -2.96 -3.17
CA LEU A 49 7.11 -2.96 -1.87
C LEU A 49 8.37 -2.09 -1.92
N ALA A 50 8.47 -1.12 -1.02
CA ALA A 50 9.62 -0.22 -0.94
C ALA A 50 10.93 -0.98 -0.69
N GLY A 51 10.89 -1.96 0.21
CA GLY A 51 12.06 -2.72 0.65
C GLY A 51 12.55 -2.32 2.04
N ILE A 52 13.50 -3.12 2.55
CA ILE A 52 14.25 -2.82 3.77
C ILE A 52 15.44 -1.96 3.37
N GLN A 53 15.66 -0.84 4.06
CA GLN A 53 16.79 0.03 3.74
C GLN A 53 18.12 -0.73 3.83
N PRO A 54 18.95 -0.73 2.78
CA PRO A 54 20.23 -1.41 2.82
C PRO A 54 21.18 -0.82 3.86
N GLU A 55 22.02 -1.66 4.44
CA GLU A 55 23.07 -1.20 5.36
C GLU A 55 24.05 -0.26 4.64
N GLY A 56 24.41 0.85 5.29
CA GLY A 56 25.34 1.84 4.75
C GLY A 56 24.72 2.82 3.74
N VAL A 57 23.47 2.63 3.32
CA VAL A 57 22.73 3.57 2.47
C VAL A 57 22.02 4.60 3.35
N SER A 58 22.23 5.89 3.06
CA SER A 58 21.54 6.97 3.79
C SER A 58 20.05 7.04 3.44
N ASP A 59 19.26 7.64 4.33
CA ASP A 59 17.81 7.84 4.11
C ASP A 59 17.55 8.64 2.81
N ASP A 60 18.39 9.62 2.50
CA ASP A 60 18.27 10.44 1.29
C ASP A 60 18.55 9.63 0.02
N GLU A 61 19.56 8.75 0.04
CA GLU A 61 19.87 7.86 -1.09
C GLU A 61 18.76 6.81 -1.30
N ALA A 62 18.25 6.23 -0.21
CA ALA A 62 17.15 5.27 -0.26
C ALA A 62 15.85 5.95 -0.75
N ARG A 63 15.56 7.16 -0.25
CA ARG A 63 14.42 7.98 -0.69
C ARG A 63 14.53 8.30 -2.17
N LYS A 64 15.67 8.81 -2.61
CA LYS A 64 15.91 9.17 -4.01
C LYS A 64 15.71 7.96 -4.91
N SER A 65 16.27 6.81 -4.54
CA SER A 65 16.13 5.56 -5.29
C SER A 65 14.67 5.12 -5.38
N LEU A 66 13.94 5.17 -4.26
CA LEU A 66 12.52 4.85 -4.22
C LEU A 66 11.69 5.78 -5.09
N VAL A 67 11.91 7.10 -5.01
CA VAL A 67 11.20 8.11 -5.82
C VAL A 67 11.44 7.87 -7.32
N ASP A 68 12.69 7.68 -7.73
CA ASP A 68 13.04 7.47 -9.14
C ASP A 68 12.46 6.15 -9.69
N ASN A 69 12.47 5.10 -8.87
CA ASN A 69 11.90 3.81 -9.22
C ASN A 69 10.37 3.82 -9.27
N LEU A 70 9.70 4.47 -8.31
CA LEU A 70 8.26 4.64 -8.33
C LEU A 70 7.81 5.48 -9.52
N ARG A 71 8.55 6.54 -9.88
CA ARG A 71 8.27 7.36 -11.06
C ARG A 71 8.36 6.54 -12.34
N PHE A 72 9.44 5.77 -12.50
CA PHE A 72 9.60 4.86 -13.63
C PHE A 72 8.46 3.82 -13.70
N ALA A 73 8.15 3.18 -12.58
CA ALA A 73 7.11 2.15 -12.53
C ALA A 73 5.73 2.73 -12.84
N ALA A 74 5.41 3.90 -12.28
CA ALA A 74 4.13 4.56 -12.51
C ALA A 74 3.91 4.89 -13.99
N GLU A 75 4.91 5.45 -14.67
CA GLU A 75 4.86 5.77 -16.11
C GLU A 75 4.65 4.49 -16.96
N LYS A 76 5.44 3.45 -16.70
CA LYS A 76 5.37 2.17 -17.43
C LYS A 76 4.03 1.46 -17.25
N LEU A 77 3.54 1.41 -16.01
CA LEU A 77 2.26 0.78 -15.68
C LEU A 77 1.08 1.59 -16.23
N GLU A 78 1.16 2.92 -16.22
CA GLU A 78 0.13 3.81 -16.79
C GLU A 78 -0.01 3.57 -18.30
N ALA A 79 1.10 3.51 -19.02
CA ALA A 79 1.11 3.17 -20.44
C ALA A 79 0.52 1.78 -20.74
N ALA A 80 0.54 0.88 -19.76
CA ALA A 80 -0.06 -0.45 -19.85
C ALA A 80 -1.52 -0.51 -19.33
N GLY A 81 -2.08 0.60 -18.84
CA GLY A 81 -3.42 0.65 -18.26
C GLY A 81 -3.53 -0.05 -16.89
N ILE A 82 -2.43 -0.10 -16.14
CA ILE A 82 -2.33 -0.75 -14.83
C ILE A 82 -2.02 0.32 -13.78
N LEU A 83 -2.77 0.31 -12.67
CA LEU A 83 -2.53 1.21 -11.55
C LEU A 83 -1.37 0.70 -10.69
N LEU A 84 -0.40 1.56 -10.41
CA LEU A 84 0.60 1.30 -9.39
C LEU A 84 0.04 1.66 -8.01
N ILE A 85 0.14 0.73 -7.07
CA ILE A 85 -0.06 1.01 -5.65
C ILE A 85 1.22 0.73 -4.87
N ALA A 86 1.41 1.42 -3.75
CA ALA A 86 2.51 1.13 -2.82
C ALA A 86 1.99 1.16 -1.39
N GLU A 87 2.58 0.30 -0.57
CA GLU A 87 2.10 -0.05 0.76
C GLU A 87 3.14 0.32 1.83
N PRO A 88 2.75 1.14 2.83
CA PRO A 88 3.55 1.30 4.04
C PRO A 88 3.38 0.08 4.95
N ILE A 89 4.49 -0.49 5.44
CA ILE A 89 4.48 -1.69 6.29
C ILE A 89 5.02 -1.38 7.68
N ASN A 90 4.47 -2.03 8.70
CA ASN A 90 4.89 -1.82 10.08
C ASN A 90 6.33 -2.34 10.33
N THR A 91 7.08 -1.61 11.14
CA THR A 91 8.48 -1.96 11.48
C THR A 91 8.60 -2.98 12.61
N ARG A 92 7.49 -3.41 13.21
CA ARG A 92 7.46 -4.50 14.18
C ARG A 92 7.67 -5.86 13.50
N ASP A 93 6.97 -6.07 12.40
CA ASP A 93 6.95 -7.33 11.66
C ASP A 93 8.03 -7.34 10.57
N ILE A 94 8.33 -6.18 9.97
CA ILE A 94 9.45 -6.00 9.04
C ILE A 94 10.36 -4.85 9.52
N PRO A 95 11.27 -5.11 10.48
CA PRO A 95 12.23 -4.11 10.94
C PRO A 95 13.04 -3.52 9.78
N GLY A 96 13.19 -2.19 9.77
CA GLY A 96 13.93 -1.48 8.73
C GLY A 96 13.19 -1.29 7.40
N PHE A 97 11.92 -1.67 7.30
CA PHE A 97 11.12 -1.37 6.12
C PHE A 97 11.00 0.14 5.90
N PHE A 98 11.41 0.60 4.72
CA PHE A 98 11.69 2.01 4.48
C PHE A 98 10.42 2.88 4.50
N LEU A 99 9.36 2.40 3.85
CA LEU A 99 8.08 3.08 3.75
C LEU A 99 7.14 2.55 4.84
N ASN A 100 6.94 3.28 5.94
CA ASN A 100 6.27 2.71 7.12
C ASN A 100 5.20 3.60 7.77
N ARG A 101 4.93 4.78 7.17
CA ARG A 101 3.86 5.69 7.60
C ARG A 101 3.09 6.26 6.41
N THR A 102 1.81 6.55 6.63
CA THR A 102 0.89 7.16 5.66
C THR A 102 1.41 8.50 5.15
N GLU A 103 1.76 9.43 6.04
CA GLU A 103 2.23 10.77 5.65
C GLU A 103 3.58 10.72 4.91
N GLN A 104 4.48 9.79 5.29
CA GLN A 104 5.74 9.56 4.58
C GLN A 104 5.47 9.10 3.15
N ALA A 105 4.57 8.13 2.97
CA ALA A 105 4.23 7.60 1.66
C ALA A 105 3.59 8.66 0.76
N LEU A 106 2.64 9.42 1.28
CA LEU A 106 2.00 10.49 0.52
C LEU A 106 2.99 11.59 0.12
N ALA A 107 3.92 11.97 1.00
CA ALA A 107 4.98 12.92 0.66
C ALA A 107 5.90 12.40 -0.45
N ILE A 108 6.23 11.10 -0.45
CA ILE A 108 7.00 10.47 -1.54
C ILE A 108 6.17 10.43 -2.83
N PHE A 109 4.87 10.14 -2.76
CA PHE A 109 4.01 10.08 -3.94
C PHE A 109 3.84 11.47 -4.58
N ASP A 110 3.78 12.52 -3.76
CA ASP A 110 3.74 13.91 -4.22
C ASP A 110 5.06 14.28 -4.93
N GLU A 111 6.20 13.79 -4.45
CA GLU A 111 7.52 13.96 -5.09
C GLU A 111 7.66 13.15 -6.39
N VAL A 112 7.05 11.95 -6.44
CA VAL A 112 6.95 11.15 -7.68
C VAL A 112 6.15 11.92 -8.73
N GLY A 113 5.07 12.59 -8.31
CA GLY A 113 4.27 13.48 -9.17
C GLY A 113 3.37 12.77 -10.18
N SER A 114 3.05 11.48 -9.97
CA SER A 114 2.19 10.69 -10.87
C SER A 114 0.78 10.49 -10.32
N GLN A 115 -0.23 10.61 -11.20
CA GLN A 115 -1.62 10.26 -10.87
C GLN A 115 -1.86 8.74 -10.88
N ASN A 116 -0.98 7.96 -11.54
CA ASN A 116 -1.03 6.51 -11.60
C ASN A 116 -0.34 5.82 -10.41
N LEU A 117 -0.12 6.55 -9.30
CA LEU A 117 0.40 6.02 -8.05
C LEU A 117 -0.57 6.32 -6.91
N LYS A 118 -1.05 5.28 -6.23
CA LYS A 118 -2.01 5.39 -5.12
C LYS A 118 -1.59 4.57 -3.91
N LEU A 119 -2.17 4.89 -2.76
CA LEU A 119 -1.89 4.21 -1.51
C LEU A 119 -2.66 2.89 -1.44
N GLN A 120 -1.94 1.81 -1.10
CA GLN A 120 -2.52 0.61 -0.53
C GLN A 120 -2.51 0.79 0.99
N TYR A 121 -3.70 0.95 1.58
CA TYR A 121 -3.86 1.22 3.00
C TYR A 121 -4.18 -0.08 3.74
N ASP A 122 -3.17 -0.70 4.32
CA ASP A 122 -3.36 -1.84 5.21
C ASP A 122 -3.66 -1.34 6.64
N ILE A 123 -4.86 -1.66 7.12
CA ILE A 123 -5.36 -1.24 8.44
C ILE A 123 -4.54 -1.84 9.57
N TYR A 124 -4.04 -3.07 9.42
CA TYR A 124 -3.25 -3.73 10.44
C TYR A 124 -1.89 -3.05 10.61
N HIS A 125 -1.19 -2.78 9.50
CA HIS A 125 0.09 -2.06 9.54
C HIS A 125 -0.08 -0.67 10.15
N MET A 126 -1.09 0.08 9.71
CA MET A 126 -1.32 1.43 10.21
C MET A 126 -1.84 1.45 11.65
N GLN A 127 -2.57 0.43 12.10
CA GLN A 127 -2.96 0.30 13.51
C GLN A 127 -1.74 0.19 14.44
N ILE A 128 -0.69 -0.50 14.00
CA ILE A 128 0.54 -0.68 14.77
C ILE A 128 1.40 0.58 14.73
N MET A 129 1.49 1.22 13.57
CA MET A 129 2.40 2.36 13.36
C MET A 129 1.82 3.69 13.83
N GLU A 130 0.51 3.90 13.66
CA GLU A 130 -0.14 5.21 13.73
C GLU A 130 -1.29 5.22 14.74
N GLY A 131 -2.12 4.18 14.75
CA GLY A 131 -3.39 4.21 15.47
C GLY A 131 -4.35 5.28 14.89
N ASP A 132 -5.43 5.58 15.62
CA ASP A 132 -6.43 6.60 15.25
C ASP A 132 -6.79 6.64 13.75
N LEU A 133 -7.17 5.48 13.21
CA LEU A 133 -7.18 5.26 11.76
C LEU A 133 -8.32 5.94 11.03
N ALA A 134 -9.48 6.10 11.69
CA ALA A 134 -10.67 6.65 11.05
C ALA A 134 -10.44 8.07 10.51
N PRO A 135 -9.88 9.02 11.29
CA PRO A 135 -9.49 10.33 10.78
C PRO A 135 -8.44 10.28 9.66
N THR A 136 -7.43 9.42 9.77
CA THR A 136 -6.36 9.29 8.76
C THR A 136 -6.90 8.80 7.42
N ILE A 137 -7.76 7.77 7.44
CA ILE A 137 -8.42 7.25 6.25
C ILE A 137 -9.35 8.30 5.64
N GLU A 138 -10.18 8.98 6.45
CA GLU A 138 -11.09 10.02 5.97
C GLU A 138 -10.34 11.17 5.29
N LYS A 139 -9.24 11.63 5.89
CA LYS A 139 -8.38 12.68 5.33
C LYS A 139 -7.81 12.30 3.97
N HIS A 140 -7.47 11.03 3.76
CA HIS A 140 -6.68 10.57 2.61
C HIS A 140 -7.47 9.70 1.62
N LEU A 141 -8.80 9.69 1.72
CA LEU A 141 -9.69 8.86 0.91
C LEU A 141 -9.43 8.96 -0.60
N GLY A 142 -9.19 10.17 -1.10
CA GLY A 142 -8.90 10.45 -2.52
C GLY A 142 -7.52 9.96 -3.00
N ARG A 143 -6.68 9.46 -2.09
CA ARG A 143 -5.34 8.95 -2.37
C ARG A 143 -5.24 7.43 -2.22
N ILE A 144 -6.23 6.77 -1.62
CA ILE A 144 -6.27 5.33 -1.37
C ILE A 144 -6.97 4.63 -2.54
N ALA A 145 -6.35 3.59 -3.09
CA ALA A 145 -6.94 2.76 -4.16
C ALA A 145 -7.29 1.34 -3.69
N HIS A 146 -6.62 0.87 -2.63
CA HIS A 146 -6.79 -0.47 -2.10
C HIS A 146 -6.74 -0.42 -0.58
N VAL A 147 -7.63 -1.16 0.08
CA VAL A 147 -7.61 -1.33 1.54
C VAL A 147 -7.46 -2.81 1.86
N GLN A 148 -6.56 -3.12 2.78
CA GLN A 148 -6.44 -4.44 3.38
C GLN A 148 -6.80 -4.38 4.85
N LEU A 149 -7.39 -5.47 5.31
CA LEU A 149 -7.73 -5.70 6.70
C LEU A 149 -7.24 -7.07 7.12
N ALA A 150 -6.57 -7.13 8.27
CA ALA A 150 -6.22 -8.35 8.97
C ALA A 150 -6.50 -8.19 10.47
N ASP A 151 -6.65 -9.31 11.18
CA ASP A 151 -6.87 -9.29 12.62
C ASP A 151 -5.69 -8.62 13.35
N ASN A 152 -5.99 -7.65 14.21
CA ASN A 152 -5.01 -7.04 15.10
C ASN A 152 -4.67 -8.03 16.23
N PRO A 153 -3.41 -8.23 16.66
CA PRO A 153 -3.10 -9.19 17.71
C PRO A 153 -3.65 -8.62 19.02
N VAL A 154 -4.79 -9.14 19.46
CA VAL A 154 -5.38 -8.74 20.74
C VAL A 154 -4.54 -9.38 21.84
N VAL A 155 -3.78 -8.56 22.59
CA VAL A 155 -3.17 -9.02 23.84
C VAL A 155 -4.26 -9.06 24.91
N THR A 156 -5.10 -10.08 24.89
CA THR A 156 -5.90 -10.43 26.07
C THR A 156 -5.07 -11.35 26.97
N SER A 157 -5.23 -11.22 28.29
CA SER A 157 -4.55 -12.04 29.31
C SER A 157 -4.81 -13.55 29.21
N ARG A 158 -5.63 -14.00 28.25
CA ARG A 158 -5.89 -15.41 27.93
C ARG A 158 -5.10 -15.96 26.74
N ALA A 159 -4.38 -15.13 25.97
CA ALA A 159 -3.61 -15.58 24.81
C ALA A 159 -2.19 -16.09 25.18
N ARG A 160 -2.08 -16.92 26.21
CA ARG A 160 -0.82 -17.62 26.57
C ARG A 160 -0.98 -19.11 26.36
N ALA A 161 -1.08 -19.54 25.11
CA ALA A 161 -0.68 -20.88 24.63
C ALA A 161 -1.08 -21.07 23.15
N ARG A 162 -0.22 -20.62 22.23
CA ARG A 162 0.13 -21.33 20.97
C ARG A 162 1.03 -20.42 20.14
N SER A 163 2.26 -20.87 19.95
CA SER A 163 3.30 -20.29 19.08
C SER A 163 3.01 -20.54 17.60
N THR A 164 1.85 -20.07 17.14
CA THR A 164 1.48 -20.01 15.73
C THR A 164 1.21 -18.56 15.41
N ILE A 165 2.00 -17.99 14.49
CA ILE A 165 1.65 -16.75 13.79
C ILE A 165 0.22 -16.97 13.27
N PRO A 166 -0.79 -16.22 13.74
CA PRO A 166 -2.14 -16.42 13.26
C PRO A 166 -2.12 -16.12 11.76
N SER A 167 -2.63 -17.04 10.95
CA SER A 167 -2.82 -16.80 9.52
C SER A 167 -3.68 -15.55 9.38
N CYS A 168 -3.08 -14.45 8.94
CA CYS A 168 -3.81 -13.23 8.62
C CYS A 168 -4.78 -13.56 7.50
N SER A 169 -6.07 -13.65 7.81
CA SER A 169 -7.13 -13.64 6.81
C SER A 169 -7.17 -12.23 6.25
N VAL A 170 -6.41 -11.97 5.18
CA VAL A 170 -6.37 -10.66 4.53
C VAL A 170 -7.65 -10.50 3.70
N ILE A 171 -8.55 -9.63 4.14
CA ILE A 171 -9.69 -9.19 3.34
C ILE A 171 -9.22 -8.00 2.51
N SER A 172 -9.10 -8.21 1.19
CA SER A 172 -8.81 -7.14 0.24
C SER A 172 -10.11 -6.48 -0.22
N ILE A 173 -10.24 -5.18 0.04
CA ILE A 173 -11.32 -4.35 -0.48
C ILE A 173 -10.72 -3.40 -1.52
N ALA A 174 -11.02 -3.63 -2.80
CA ALA A 174 -10.64 -2.71 -3.86
C ALA A 174 -11.66 -1.57 -3.94
N TRP A 175 -11.17 -0.33 -3.93
CA TRP A 175 -12.04 0.84 -4.09
C TRP A 175 -12.20 1.18 -5.57
N ALA A 176 -13.43 1.15 -6.09
CA ALA A 176 -13.76 1.77 -7.37
C ALA A 176 -14.14 3.25 -7.15
N MET A 177 -13.30 4.19 -7.59
CA MET A 177 -13.66 5.61 -7.61
C MET A 177 -14.67 5.88 -8.73
N THR A 178 -15.94 6.10 -8.41
CA THR A 178 -16.85 6.83 -9.30
C THR A 178 -16.65 8.32 -9.07
N ALA A 179 -15.86 8.96 -9.94
CA ALA A 179 -15.73 10.41 -9.97
C ALA A 179 -17.05 11.05 -10.45
N GLY A 180 -17.95 11.35 -9.51
CA GLY A 180 -19.14 12.15 -9.76
C GLY A 180 -18.88 13.60 -9.35
N SER A 181 -18.63 14.47 -10.33
CA SER A 181 -18.63 15.92 -10.14
C SER A 181 -20.00 16.36 -9.61
N ALA A 182 -20.05 17.01 -8.45
CA ALA A 182 -21.27 17.67 -7.96
C ALA A 182 -20.92 19.07 -7.46
N ALA A 183 -21.22 20.02 -8.34
CA ALA A 183 -21.25 21.44 -8.05
C ALA A 183 -22.11 21.74 -6.82
N SER A 184 -21.65 22.72 -6.05
CA SER A 184 -22.31 23.26 -4.87
C SER A 184 -23.69 23.85 -5.20
N THR A 185 -24.74 23.31 -4.59
CA THR A 185 -25.90 24.12 -4.19
C THR A 185 -26.40 23.60 -2.84
N SER A 186 -26.28 24.47 -1.83
CA SER A 186 -26.75 24.27 -0.47
C SER A 186 -28.27 24.08 -0.41
N ARG A 187 -28.72 22.97 0.17
CA ARG A 187 -30.06 22.85 0.77
C ARG A 187 -29.93 22.33 2.21
N PRO A 188 -30.49 23.01 3.22
CA PRO A 188 -30.46 22.54 4.59
C PRO A 188 -31.53 21.45 4.76
N GLY A 189 -31.14 20.25 5.22
CA GLY A 189 -32.11 19.22 5.59
C GLY A 189 -31.77 17.76 5.33
N LEU A 190 -30.56 17.41 4.88
CA LEU A 190 -30.17 16.00 4.73
C LEU A 190 -29.25 15.57 5.87
N ARG A 191 -29.75 14.69 6.75
CA ARG A 191 -28.94 13.99 7.76
C ARG A 191 -27.76 13.32 7.05
N ARG A 192 -26.53 13.61 7.50
CA ARG A 192 -25.32 12.84 7.16
C ARG A 192 -25.59 11.37 7.52
N LYS A 193 -25.80 10.51 6.53
CA LYS A 193 -25.63 9.06 6.71
C LYS A 193 -24.12 8.80 6.79
N GLY A 194 -23.56 9.06 7.97
CA GLY A 194 -22.19 8.71 8.30
C GLY A 194 -22.07 7.22 8.59
N TRP A 195 -21.02 6.59 8.05
CA TRP A 195 -20.28 5.42 8.52
C TRP A 195 -20.99 4.08 8.84
N ALA A 196 -22.27 4.04 9.20
CA ALA A 196 -22.91 2.84 9.78
C ALA A 196 -23.34 1.75 8.77
N GLY A 197 -23.03 1.90 7.48
CA GLY A 197 -23.46 0.95 6.44
C GLY A 197 -22.54 -0.25 6.19
N TRP A 198 -21.34 -0.29 6.79
CA TRP A 198 -20.26 -1.18 6.33
C TRP A 198 -20.04 -2.45 7.15
N MET A 199 -20.68 -2.62 8.31
CA MET A 199 -20.51 -3.83 9.15
C MET A 199 -21.57 -4.92 8.93
N ALA A 200 -22.41 -4.83 7.89
CA ALA A 200 -23.55 -5.74 7.72
C ALA A 200 -23.31 -6.93 6.76
N CYS A 201 -22.07 -7.24 6.38
CA CYS A 201 -21.76 -8.40 5.53
C CYS A 201 -20.60 -9.21 6.11
N ALA A 202 -20.86 -9.91 7.21
CA ALA A 202 -20.01 -10.97 7.73
C ALA A 202 -20.84 -12.01 8.52
N GLU A 203 -22.02 -12.37 8.03
CA GLU A 203 -22.76 -13.55 8.51
C GLU A 203 -23.52 -14.17 7.33
N THR A 204 -22.88 -15.14 6.67
CA THR A 204 -23.50 -16.40 6.16
C THR A 204 -22.39 -17.41 5.90
#